data_AF-A0A644Z5Q8-F1
#
_entry.id   AF-A0A644Z5Q8-F1
#
_cell.length_a   1.000
_cell.length_b   1.000
_cell.length_c   1.000
_cell.angle_alpha   90.00
_cell.angle_beta   90.00
_cell.angle_gamma   90.00
#
_symmetry.space_group_name_H-M   'P 1'
#
loop_
_entity.id
_entity.type
_entity.pdbx_description
1 polymer ?
#
loop_
_entity_poly.entity_id
_entity_poly.type
_entity_poly.pdbx_seq_one_letter_code
_entity_poly.pdbx_strand_id
1 'polypeptide(L)' 'MSVFDFKKEYKELYAPKSTPALVQVPDMTFLMVNGKGNPNTEVEYKQAVEALYTLAYGIK' A
#
# COMPACT_ATOMS: atom_id res chain seq x y z
N MET A 1 10.10 -14.32 -16.24
CA MET A 1 10.38 -13.15 -15.39
C MET A 1 9.78 -13.42 -14.02
N SER A 2 10.53 -13.22 -12.94
CA SER A 2 10.00 -13.34 -11.58
C SER A 2 9.19 -12.10 -11.23
N VAL A 3 8.04 -12.29 -10.58
CA VAL A 3 7.25 -11.18 -10.01
C VAL A 3 8.08 -10.52 -8.90
N PHE A 4 8.26 -9.21 -8.97
CA PHE A 4 8.94 -8.45 -7.91
C PHE A 4 8.10 -8.48 -6.63
N ASP A 5 8.68 -8.92 -5.51
CA ASP A 5 7.99 -9.06 -4.22
C ASP A 5 8.50 -8.01 -3.23
N PHE A 6 7.78 -6.89 -3.15
CA PHE A 6 8.12 -5.76 -2.27
C PHE A 6 8.36 -6.17 -0.80
N LYS A 7 7.65 -7.18 -0.28
CA LYS A 7 7.82 -7.61 1.12
C LYS A 7 9.15 -8.31 1.33
N LYS A 8 9.67 -9.00 0.30
CA LYS A 8 10.97 -9.69 0.35
C LYS A 8 12.12 -8.74 0.06
N GLU A 9 11.95 -7.84 -0.90
CA GLU A 9 13.00 -6.92 -1.34
C GLU A 9 13.16 -5.74 -0.36
N TYR A 10 12.07 -5.27 0.26
CA TYR A 10 12.08 -4.12 1.19
C TYR A 10 11.65 -4.52 2.61
N LYS A 11 12.31 -5.53 3.19
CA LYS A 11 11.95 -6.08 4.52
C LYS A 11 11.88 -5.04 5.63
N GLU A 12 12.77 -4.04 5.61
CA GLU A 12 12.79 -3.00 6.64
C GLU A 12 11.52 -2.13 6.64
N LEU A 13 10.86 -2.00 5.48
CA LEU A 13 9.61 -1.25 5.33
C LEU A 13 8.36 -2.08 5.65
N TYR A 14 8.40 -3.39 5.38
CA TYR A 14 7.22 -4.28 5.46
C TYR A 14 7.26 -5.31 6.60
N ALA A 15 8.41 -5.50 7.25
CA ALA A 15 8.61 -6.40 8.38
C ALA A 15 9.55 -5.77 9.43
N PRO A 16 9.19 -4.61 10.02
CA PRO A 16 10.01 -3.94 11.01
C PRO A 16 10.08 -4.72 12.33
N LYS A 17 11.12 -4.46 13.12
CA LYS A 17 11.22 -4.93 14.51
C LYS A 17 10.34 -4.08 15.42
N SER A 18 10.03 -4.58 16.62
CA SER A 18 9.27 -3.82 17.64
C SER A 18 10.05 -2.64 18.25
N THR A 19 11.30 -2.42 17.82
CA THR A 19 12.14 -1.31 18.26
C THR A 19 12.13 -0.20 17.18
N PRO A 20 11.86 1.06 17.54
CA PRO A 20 11.97 2.17 16.61
C PRO A 20 13.36 2.26 15.96
N ALA A 21 13.40 2.55 14.67
CA ALA A 21 14.63 2.69 13.90
C ALA A 21 14.45 3.73 12.78
N LEU A 22 15.56 4.35 12.37
CA LEU A 22 15.58 5.16 11.14
C LEU A 22 15.66 4.22 9.94
N VAL A 23 14.86 4.50 8.91
CA VAL A 23 14.83 3.74 7.66
C VAL A 23 14.85 4.69 6.46
N GLN A 24 15.42 4.24 5.35
CA GLN A 24 15.36 4.96 4.09
C GLN A 24 14.20 4.41 3.25
N VAL A 25 13.27 5.27 2.87
CA VAL A 25 12.22 4.95 1.92
C VAL A 25 12.68 5.44 0.54
N PRO A 26 12.85 4.55 -0.46
CA PRO A 26 13.18 4.98 -1.82
C PRO A 26 11.95 5.58 -2.52
N ASP A 27 12.14 6.18 -3.69
CA ASP A 27 11.02 6.59 -4.54
C ASP A 27 10.20 5.36 -4.98
N MET A 28 8.89 5.49 -4.91
CA MET A 28 7.96 4.40 -5.17
C MET A 28 6.72 4.89 -5.93
N THR A 29 6.21 4.04 -6.81
CA THR A 29 5.00 4.32 -7.60
C THR A 29 3.79 3.70 -6.93
N PHE A 30 2.74 4.51 -6.71
CA PHE A 30 1.51 4.08 -6.05
C PHE A 30 0.27 4.45 -6.86
N LEU A 31 -0.74 3.60 -6.78
CA LEU A 31 -2.12 3.98 -7.04
C LEU A 31 -2.68 4.63 -5.77
N MET A 32 -3.33 5.78 -5.91
CA MET A 32 -3.83 6.55 -4.76
C MET A 32 -5.21 7.15 -5.08
N VAL A 33 -6.04 7.25 -4.04
CA VAL A 33 -7.33 7.96 -4.06
C VAL A 33 -7.35 8.89 -2.86
N ASN A 34 -7.58 10.18 -3.08
CA ASN A 34 -7.79 11.14 -2.00
C ASN A 34 -9.20 10.98 -1.45
N GLY A 35 -9.34 11.06 -0.13
CA GLY A 35 -10.64 10.96 0.55
C GLY A 35 -10.62 11.62 1.92
N LYS A 36 -11.77 11.65 2.57
CA LYS A 36 -11.97 12.20 3.92
C LYS A 36 -13.08 11.44 4.63
N GLY A 37 -13.26 11.68 5.93
CA GLY A 37 -14.34 11.08 6.72
C GLY A 37 -13.92 9.83 7.51
N ASN A 38 -14.90 9.17 8.14
CA ASN A 38 -14.66 7.99 8.97
C ASN A 38 -14.65 6.70 8.11
N PRO A 39 -13.52 5.98 8.00
CA PRO A 39 -13.39 4.82 7.13
C PRO A 39 -14.26 3.62 7.56
N ASN A 40 -14.76 3.60 8.80
CA ASN A 40 -15.58 2.51 9.33
C ASN A 40 -17.08 2.70 9.07
N THR A 41 -17.52 3.92 8.79
CA THR A 41 -18.95 4.25 8.68
C THR A 41 -19.33 4.85 7.35
N GLU A 42 -18.42 5.53 6.67
CA GLU A 42 -18.66 6.16 5.38
C GLU A 42 -18.28 5.23 4.23
N VAL A 43 -19.11 5.21 3.18
CA VAL A 43 -18.95 4.29 2.04
C VAL A 43 -17.75 4.62 1.16
N GLU A 44 -17.28 5.88 1.18
CA GLU A 44 -16.23 6.40 0.30
C GLU A 44 -14.91 5.65 0.46
N TYR A 45 -14.50 5.34 1.70
CA TYR A 45 -13.28 4.56 1.95
C TYR A 45 -13.38 3.14 1.36
N LYS A 46 -14.52 2.47 1.56
CA LYS A 46 -14.74 1.12 1.02
C LYS A 46 -14.65 1.11 -0.50
N GLN A 47 -15.31 2.06 -1.16
CA GLN A 47 -15.28 2.19 -2.62
C GLN A 47 -13.88 2.52 -3.15
N ALA A 48 -13.14 3.39 -2.46
CA ALA A 48 -11.77 3.72 -2.83
C ALA A 48 -10.86 2.48 -2.76
N VAL A 49 -10.96 1.67 -1.70
CA VAL A 49 -10.21 0.42 -1.56
C VAL A 49 -10.59 -0.58 -2.66
N GLU A 50 -11.89 -0.78 -2.92
CA GLU A 50 -12.36 -1.67 -3.99
C GLU A 50 -11.79 -1.27 -5.36
N ALA A 51 -11.87 0.02 -5.71
CA ALA A 51 -11.33 0.55 -6.96
C ALA A 51 -9.81 0.34 -7.08
N LEU A 52 -9.06 0.58 -6.01
CA LEU A 52 -7.60 0.36 -5.98
C LEU A 52 -7.25 -1.12 -6.21
N TYR A 53 -7.97 -2.05 -5.59
CA TYR A 53 -7.76 -3.48 -5.80
C TYR A 53 -8.12 -3.93 -7.23
N THR A 54 -9.22 -3.43 -7.78
CA THR A 54 -9.62 -3.74 -9.16
C THR A 54 -8.57 -3.27 -10.16
N LEU A 55 -8.06 -2.05 -10.02
CA LEU A 55 -7.01 -1.52 -10.90
C LEU A 55 -5.69 -2.28 -10.72
N ALA A 56 -5.28 -2.55 -9.48
CA ALA A 56 -4.03 -3.26 -9.20
C ALA A 56 -4.03 -4.68 -9.80
N TYR A 57 -5.17 -5.38 -9.78
CA TYR A 57 -5.28 -6.70 -10.41
C TYR A 57 -5.17 -6.63 -11.94
N GLY A 58 -5.70 -5.57 -12.55
CA GLY A 58 -5.60 -5.37 -14.01
C GLY A 58 -4.20 -4.99 -14.51
N ILE A 59 -3.35 -4.42 -13.66
CA ILE A 59 -1.96 -4.02 -14.01
C ILE A 59 -0.96 -5.18 -13.84
N LYS A 60 -1.27 -6.13 -12.94
CA LYS A 60 -0.35 -7.19 -12.51
C LYS A 60 0.06 -8.15 -13.62
#